data_AF-A0A9D3WFK3-F1
#
_entry.id   AF-A0A9D3WFK3-F1
#
_cell.length_a   1.000
_cell.length_b   1.000
_cell.length_c   1.000
_cell.angle_alpha   90.00
_cell.angle_beta   90.00
_cell.angle_gamma   90.00
#
_symmetry.space_group_name_H-M   'P 1'
#
loop_
_entity.id
_entity.type
_entity.pdbx_description
1 polymer ?
#
loop_
_entity_poly.entity_id
_entity_poly.type
_entity_poly.pdbx_seq_one_letter_code
_entity_poly.pdbx_strand_id
1 'polypeptide(L)'
;MTPWVVVVVHAPWYNTNSTHKCEGESIWKAMEELLYKARVDIVFSGHVHAYEQFTRIYDKKPNPCGPVYITIGDGGNRDGLALK
;
A
#
# COMPACT_ATOMS: atom_id res chain seq x y z
N MET A 1 8.13 22.61 10.69
CA MET A 1 8.56 21.22 10.89
C MET A 1 7.41 20.33 10.42
N THR A 2 7.68 19.33 9.58
CA THR A 2 6.70 18.36 9.07
C THR A 2 7.11 16.97 9.55
N PRO A 3 6.59 16.50 10.70
CA PRO A 3 7.09 15.27 11.33
C PRO A 3 6.60 14.00 10.64
N TRP A 4 5.56 14.09 9.82
CA TRP A 4 4.96 12.97 9.10
C TRP A 4 5.24 13.07 7.62
N VAL A 5 5.67 11.97 7.02
CA VAL A 5 5.75 11.80 5.57
C VAL A 5 4.74 10.74 5.15
N VAL A 6 3.74 11.18 4.38
CA VAL A 6 2.65 10.32 3.89
C VAL A 6 2.70 10.27 2.38
N VAL A 7 2.53 9.07 1.82
CA VAL A 7 2.47 8.84 0.37
C VAL A 7 1.08 8.32 0.00
N VAL A 8 0.58 8.76 -1.15
CA VAL A 8 -0.67 8.27 -1.74
C VAL A 8 -0.38 7.73 -3.12
N VAL A 9 -0.77 6.49 -3.37
CA VAL A 9 -0.72 5.84 -4.68
C VAL A 9 -2.07 5.20 -4.98
N HIS A 10 -2.43 5.02 -6.24
CA HIS A 10 -3.74 4.43 -6.56
C HIS A 10 -3.74 2.91 -6.29
N ALA A 11 -2.85 2.17 -6.98
CA ALA A 11 -2.77 0.72 -6.87
C ALA A 11 -1.88 0.28 -5.68
N PRO A 12 -2.33 -0.65 -4.82
CA PRO A 12 -1.57 -1.11 -3.68
C PRO A 12 -0.40 -2.01 -4.10
N TRP A 13 0.74 -1.84 -3.43
CA TRP A 13 1.93 -2.68 -3.62
C TRP A 13 1.92 -3.95 -2.78
N TYR A 14 1.25 -3.89 -1.63
CA TYR A 14 0.93 -5.00 -0.77
C TYR A 14 -0.58 -5.22 -0.82
N ASN A 15 -1.01 -6.40 -1.27
CA ASN A 15 -2.41 -6.76 -1.41
C ASN A 15 -2.54 -8.29 -1.28
N THR A 16 -3.39 -8.76 -0.37
CA THR A 16 -3.68 -10.21 -0.24
C THR A 16 -4.96 -10.64 -0.94
N ASN A 17 -5.74 -9.70 -1.48
CA ASN A 17 -6.93 -10.02 -2.27
C ASN A 17 -6.56 -10.60 -3.63
N SER A 18 -7.41 -11.48 -4.14
CA SER A 18 -7.28 -12.05 -5.49
C SER A 18 -7.38 -10.98 -6.59
N THR A 19 -8.20 -9.95 -6.39
CA THR A 19 -8.38 -8.84 -7.34
C THR A 19 -7.16 -7.93 -7.37
N HIS A 20 -6.67 -7.58 -8.57
CA HIS A 20 -5.50 -6.70 -8.80
C HIS A 20 -4.19 -7.19 -8.16
N LYS A 21 -4.04 -8.51 -8.00
CA LYS A 21 -2.84 -9.10 -7.41
C LYS A 21 -1.60 -8.80 -8.24
N CYS A 22 -0.54 -8.31 -7.60
CA CYS A 22 0.75 -7.95 -8.20
C CYS A 22 0.71 -6.85 -9.28
N GLU A 23 -0.41 -6.15 -9.48
CA GLU A 23 -0.53 -5.14 -10.54
C GLU A 23 0.46 -3.96 -10.35
N GLY A 24 0.73 -3.58 -9.10
CA GLY A 24 1.67 -2.51 -8.75
C GLY A 24 3.15 -2.92 -8.69
N GLU A 25 3.53 -4.14 -9.05
CA GLU A 25 4.87 -4.69 -8.75
C GLU A 25 6.03 -3.93 -9.43
N SER A 26 5.81 -3.42 -10.65
CA SER A 26 6.84 -2.67 -11.38
C SER A 26 7.19 -1.35 -10.69
N ILE A 27 6.17 -0.58 -10.28
CA ILE A 27 6.34 0.68 -9.55
C ILE A 27 6.87 0.41 -8.15
N TRP A 28 6.36 -0.63 -7.47
CA TRP A 28 6.86 -1.08 -6.17
C TRP A 28 8.38 -1.30 -6.20
N LYS A 29 8.88 -2.10 -7.15
CA LYS A 29 10.34 -2.37 -7.31
C LYS A 29 11.16 -1.10 -7.57
N ALA A 30 10.59 -0.14 -8.30
CA ALA A 30 11.28 1.11 -8.61
C ALA A 30 11.31 2.11 -7.45
N MET A 31 10.30 2.08 -6.56
CA MET A 31 10.05 3.17 -5.60
C MET A 31 10.17 2.76 -4.13
N GLU A 32 10.02 1.49 -3.76
CA GLU A 32 9.99 1.08 -2.35
C GLU A 32 11.27 1.46 -1.60
N GLU A 33 12.44 1.26 -2.22
CA GLU A 33 13.72 1.63 -1.60
C GLU A 33 13.81 3.14 -1.35
N LEU A 34 13.31 3.96 -2.29
CA LEU A 34 13.26 5.41 -2.15
C LEU A 34 12.37 5.82 -0.97
N LEU A 35 11.16 5.26 -0.87
CA LEU A 35 10.24 5.57 0.22
C LEU A 35 10.79 5.12 1.58
N TYR A 36 11.45 3.96 1.62
CA TYR A 36 12.10 3.46 2.83
C TYR A 36 13.24 4.37 3.29
N LYS A 37 14.12 4.79 2.38
CA LYS A 37 15.22 5.74 2.67
C LYS A 37 14.70 7.11 3.12
N ALA A 38 13.58 7.55 2.56
CA ALA A 38 12.90 8.79 2.94
C ALA A 38 12.15 8.71 4.29
N ARG A 39 12.15 7.54 4.96
CA ARG A 39 11.44 7.30 6.23
C ARG A 39 9.96 7.63 6.14
N VAL A 40 9.32 7.23 5.04
CA VAL A 40 7.86 7.34 4.91
C VAL A 40 7.18 6.60 6.06
N ASP A 41 6.18 7.25 6.66
CA ASP A 41 5.46 6.70 7.80
C ASP A 41 4.32 5.79 7.34
N ILE A 42 3.54 6.28 6.37
CA ILE A 42 2.30 5.65 5.90
C ILE A 42 2.18 5.79 4.38
N VAL A 43 1.77 4.70 3.72
CA VAL A 43 1.36 4.69 2.32
C VAL A 43 -0.12 4.32 2.25
N PHE A 44 -0.94 5.21 1.69
CA PHE A 44 -2.34 4.95 1.41
C PHE A 44 -2.55 4.53 -0.04
N SER A 45 -3.46 3.57 -0.24
CA SER A 45 -3.86 3.07 -1.53
C SER A 45 -5.37 2.85 -1.62
N GLY A 46 -5.89 2.82 -2.85
CA GLY A 46 -7.27 2.46 -3.14
C GLY A 46 -7.29 1.27 -4.08
N HIS A 47 -8.00 1.43 -5.21
CA HIS A 47 -8.03 0.49 -6.35
C HIS A 47 -8.68 -0.87 -6.06
N VAL A 48 -8.20 -1.60 -5.06
CA VAL A 48 -8.84 -2.82 -4.56
C VAL A 48 -10.00 -2.41 -3.65
N HIS A 49 -11.21 -2.85 -3.98
CA HIS A 49 -12.43 -2.51 -3.24
C HIS A 49 -12.56 -3.32 -1.93
N ALA A 50 -11.58 -3.17 -1.06
CA ALA A 50 -11.52 -3.75 0.28
C ALA A 50 -10.68 -2.85 1.19
N TYR A 51 -10.87 -3.04 2.50
CA TYR A 51 -9.97 -2.53 3.52
C TYR A 51 -8.86 -3.56 3.81
N GLU A 52 -7.60 -3.13 3.79
CA GLU A 52 -6.46 -3.96 4.22
C GLU A 52 -5.39 -3.10 4.88
N GLN A 53 -4.80 -3.59 5.97
CA GLN A 53 -3.69 -2.93 6.66
C GLN A 53 -2.58 -3.93 6.95
N PHE A 54 -1.36 -3.59 6.57
CA PHE A 54 -0.17 -4.37 6.89
C PHE A 54 0.53 -3.84 8.14
N THR A 55 1.28 -4.72 8.81
CA THR A 55 2.30 -4.27 9.76
C THR A 55 3.39 -3.49 9.02
N ARG A 56 4.27 -2.80 9.74
CA ARG A 56 5.43 -2.14 9.11
C ARG A 56 6.25 -3.18 8.35
N ILE A 57 6.43 -2.94 7.04
CA ILE A 57 6.95 -3.92 6.10
C ILE A 57 7.90 -3.26 5.11
N TYR A 58 8.91 -4.00 4.67
CA TYR A 58 9.84 -3.62 3.62
C TYR A 58 10.37 -4.89 2.96
N ASP A 59 10.46 -4.95 1.63
CA ASP A 59 10.89 -6.13 0.89
C ASP A 59 10.17 -7.41 1.34
N LYS A 60 8.83 -7.31 1.47
CA LYS A 60 7.96 -8.42 1.89
C LYS A 60 8.27 -9.02 3.26
N LYS A 61 9.01 -8.32 4.12
CA LYS A 61 9.38 -8.76 5.48
C LYS A 61 8.98 -7.72 6.52
N PRO A 62 8.50 -8.15 7.72
CA PRO A 62 8.28 -7.24 8.82
C PRO A 62 9.56 -6.43 9.11
N ASN A 63 9.42 -5.11 9.15
CA ASN A 63 10.54 -4.20 9.38
C ASN A 63 10.05 -3.02 10.24
N PRO A 64 10.59 -2.80 11.46
CA PRO A 64 10.14 -1.73 12.34
C PRO A 64 10.37 -0.31 11.77
N CYS A 65 11.24 -0.18 10.77
CA CYS A 65 11.54 1.07 10.07
C CYS A 65 10.75 1.23 8.76
N GLY A 66 10.02 0.21 8.32
CA GLY A 66 9.19 0.28 7.11
C GLY A 66 7.94 1.12 7.30
N PRO A 67 7.37 1.66 6.22
CA PRO A 67 6.07 2.31 6.26
C PRO A 67 4.95 1.31 6.59
N VAL A 68 3.84 1.83 7.10
CA VAL A 68 2.57 1.11 7.17
C VAL A 68 1.86 1.27 5.82
N TYR A 69 1.46 0.16 5.20
CA TYR A 69 0.63 0.18 3.98
C TYR A 69 -0.83 -0.05 4.34
N ILE A 70 -1.70 0.84 3.87
CA ILE A 70 -3.15 0.79 4.12
C ILE A 70 -3.88 0.93 2.78
N THR A 71 -4.70 -0.06 2.46
CA THR A 71 -5.64 -0.04 1.33
C THR A 71 -7.03 0.32 1.87
N ILE A 72 -7.62 1.38 1.31
CA ILE A 72 -8.94 1.94 1.65
C ILE A 72 -9.74 2.19 0.36
N GLY A 73 -9.81 1.19 -0.51
CA GLY A 73 -10.50 1.29 -1.81
C GLY A 73 -11.99 0.95 -1.77
N ASP A 74 -12.53 0.66 -0.59
CA ASP A 74 -13.90 0.21 -0.31
C ASP A 74 -14.92 1.36 -0.20
N GLY A 75 -14.73 2.44 -0.96
CA GLY A 75 -15.60 3.62 -0.95
C GLY A 75 -17.02 3.44 -1.52
N GLY A 76 -17.39 2.23 -1.96
CA GLY A 76 -18.77 1.90 -2.37
C GLY A 76 -19.13 2.24 -3.83
N ASN A 77 -18.19 2.14 -4.76
CA ASN A 77 -18.52 2.28 -6.19
C ASN A 77 -19.36 1.10 -6.72
N ARG A 78 -19.90 1.27 -7.93
CA ARG A 78 -20.86 0.32 -8.55
C ARG A 78 -20.29 -1.07 -8.86
N ASP A 79 -18.98 -1.23 -8.90
CA ASP A 79 -18.34 -2.50 -9.28
C ASP A 79 -18.34 -3.50 -8.10
N GLY A 80 -18.67 -3.06 -6.90
CA GLY A 80 -18.82 -3.92 -5.71
C GLY A 80 -17.51 -4.22 -4.99
N LEU A 81 -17.56 -5.11 -4.00
CA LEU A 81 -16.42 -5.48 -3.15
C LEU A 81 -15.45 -6.43 -3.88
N ALA A 82 -14.16 -6.30 -3.57
CA ALA A 82 -13.13 -7.21 -4.07
C ALA A 82 -13.31 -8.61 -3.48
N LEU A 83 -13.00 -9.63 -4.28
CA LEU A 83 -12.96 -11.02 -3.81
C LEU A 83 -11.61 -11.29 -3.15
N LYS A 84 -11.64 -11.90 -1.97
CA LYS A 84 -10.43 -12.28 -1.24
C LYS A 84 -9.72 -13.44 -1.92
#